data_AF-A0A2N5F8G2-F1
#
_entry.id   AF-A0A2N5F8G2-F1
#
_cell.length_a   1.000
_cell.length_b   1.000
_cell.length_c   1.000
_cell.angle_alpha   90.00
_cell.angle_beta   90.00
_cell.angle_gamma   90.00
#
_symmetry.space_group_name_H-M   'P 1'
#
loop_
_entity.id
_entity.type
_entity.pdbx_description
1 polymer ?
#
loop_
_entity_poly.entity_id
_entity_poly.type
_entity_poly.pdbx_seq_one_letter_code
_entity_poly.pdbx_strand_id
1 'polypeptide(L)'
;MKLFILGFAALLATGSVLAAEPVIHDKTGFFVHLDVAKVLSSTDTYGQCGIVPARLDYLDSQGREHVLDYQVQGIGCASDN
;
A
#
# COMPACT_ATOMS: atom_id res chain seq x y z
N MET A 1 52.71 -37.09 14.02
CA MET A 1 52.05 -36.07 14.86
C MET A 1 52.64 -34.69 14.56
N LYS A 2 51.93 -33.82 13.85
CA LYS A 2 51.70 -32.39 14.20
C LYS A 2 50.86 -31.74 13.10
N LEU A 3 49.69 -31.23 13.51
CA LEU A 3 48.77 -30.39 12.74
C LEU A 3 49.29 -28.95 12.72
N PHE A 4 49.15 -28.24 11.59
CA PHE A 4 49.02 -26.77 11.61
C PHE A 4 48.01 -26.36 10.53
N ILE A 5 46.78 -26.13 11.00
CA ILE A 5 45.66 -25.61 10.22
C ILE A 5 45.78 -24.09 10.23
N LEU A 6 46.02 -23.47 9.07
CA LEU A 6 45.92 -22.02 8.89
C LEU A 6 44.48 -21.69 8.49
N GLY A 7 43.81 -20.97 9.38
CA GLY A 7 42.37 -20.69 9.35
C GLY A 7 41.95 -19.75 8.24
N PHE A 8 40.85 -20.11 7.59
CA PHE A 8 40.13 -19.28 6.64
C PHE A 8 39.03 -18.53 7.41
N ALA A 9 39.30 -17.28 7.79
CA ALA A 9 38.29 -16.43 8.44
C ALA A 9 37.32 -15.90 7.37
N ALA A 10 36.22 -16.61 7.15
CA ALA A 10 35.11 -16.12 6.32
C ALA A 10 34.27 -15.13 7.15
N LEU A 11 34.42 -13.84 6.87
CA LEU A 11 33.59 -12.78 7.45
C LEU A 11 32.22 -12.80 6.76
N LEU A 12 31.22 -13.39 7.41
CA LEU A 12 29.83 -13.38 6.93
C LEU A 12 29.21 -12.00 7.22
N ALA A 13 29.24 -11.12 6.22
CA ALA A 13 28.46 -9.89 6.23
C ALA A 13 26.98 -10.25 6.01
N THR A 14 26.22 -10.42 7.09
CA THR A 14 24.76 -10.52 7.02
C THR A 14 24.19 -9.13 6.74
N GLY A 15 24.03 -8.78 5.47
CA GLY A 15 23.24 -7.63 5.08
C GLY A 15 21.76 -7.91 5.32
N SER A 16 21.12 -7.12 6.18
CA SER A 16 19.67 -7.14 6.33
C SER A 16 19.04 -6.62 5.04
N VAL A 17 18.50 -7.51 4.22
CA VAL A 17 17.59 -7.12 3.13
C VAL A 17 16.31 -6.65 3.80
N LEU A 18 16.09 -5.34 3.87
CA LEU A 18 14.78 -4.80 4.20
C LEU A 18 13.85 -5.16 3.03
N ALA A 19 13.10 -6.26 3.19
CA ALA A 19 11.99 -6.55 2.31
C ALA A 19 10.93 -5.48 2.57
N ALA A 20 10.56 -4.71 1.54
CA ALA A 20 9.40 -3.85 1.62
C ALA A 20 8.18 -4.71 1.95
N GLU A 21 7.36 -4.28 2.91
CA GLU A 21 6.11 -4.96 3.20
C GLU A 21 5.23 -4.95 1.94
N PRO A 22 4.56 -6.07 1.63
CA PRO A 22 3.72 -6.13 0.45
C PRO A 22 2.51 -5.20 0.60
N VAL A 23 2.27 -4.37 -0.42
CA VAL A 23 1.05 -3.55 -0.51
C VAL A 23 -0.17 -4.46 -0.69
N ILE A 24 -1.20 -4.21 0.10
CA ILE A 24 -2.44 -4.98 0.09
C ILE A 24 -3.44 -4.33 -0.88
N HIS A 25 -4.01 -5.11 -1.79
CA HIS A 25 -5.04 -4.63 -2.71
C HIS A 25 -6.41 -5.09 -2.24
N ASP A 26 -7.23 -4.14 -1.78
CA ASP A 26 -8.57 -4.40 -1.29
C ASP A 26 -9.56 -4.69 -2.42
N LYS A 27 -10.63 -5.40 -2.06
CA LYS A 27 -11.75 -5.70 -2.97
C LYS A 27 -12.94 -4.80 -2.66
N THR A 28 -13.58 -4.30 -3.70
CA THR A 28 -14.81 -3.53 -3.60
C THR A 28 -16.01 -4.43 -3.27
N GLY A 29 -17.03 -3.85 -2.64
CA GLY A 29 -18.29 -4.52 -2.31
C GLY A 29 -19.24 -3.60 -1.56
N PHE A 30 -20.50 -4.03 -1.43
CA PHE A 30 -21.47 -3.33 -0.57
C PHE A 30 -21.15 -3.62 0.90
N PHE A 31 -21.07 -2.58 1.73
CA PHE A 31 -20.79 -2.66 3.17
C PHE A 31 -19.42 -3.26 3.54
N VAL A 32 -18.38 -3.04 2.73
CA VAL A 32 -17.01 -3.40 3.12
C VAL A 32 -16.56 -2.52 4.28
N HIS A 33 -16.12 -3.14 5.37
CA HIS A 33 -15.49 -2.44 6.48
C HIS A 33 -14.00 -2.31 6.20
N LEU A 34 -13.52 -1.07 6.08
CA LEU A 34 -12.10 -0.75 5.90
C LEU A 34 -11.56 -0.26 7.24
N ASP A 35 -10.44 -0.84 7.68
CA ASP A 35 -9.71 -0.38 8.86
C ASP A 35 -8.78 0.77 8.47
N VAL A 36 -9.33 1.96 8.22
CA VAL A 36 -8.54 3.12 7.79
C VAL A 36 -8.02 3.88 9.02
N ALA A 37 -6.73 3.77 9.31
CA ALA A 37 -6.08 4.55 10.35
C ALA A 37 -5.52 5.88 9.84
N LYS A 38 -4.97 5.90 8.61
CA LYS A 38 -4.45 7.13 7.98
C LYS A 38 -4.62 7.09 6.46
N VAL A 39 -5.19 8.13 5.88
CA VAL A 39 -5.21 8.31 4.42
C VAL A 39 -3.83 8.79 3.94
N LEU A 40 -3.28 8.11 2.93
CA LEU A 40 -2.04 8.50 2.26
C LEU A 40 -2.33 9.33 1.01
N SER A 41 -3.26 8.87 0.18
CA SER A 41 -3.67 9.55 -1.05
C SER A 41 -5.13 9.21 -1.40
N SER A 42 -5.81 10.11 -2.12
CA SER A 42 -7.12 9.85 -2.70
C SER A 42 -7.23 10.56 -4.03
N THR A 43 -7.87 9.94 -5.02
CA THR A 43 -8.18 10.60 -6.28
C THR A 43 -9.09 11.80 -6.07
N ASP A 44 -8.69 12.97 -6.57
CA ASP A 44 -9.56 14.13 -6.69
C ASP A 44 -10.50 13.94 -7.89
N THR A 45 -11.80 14.02 -7.64
CA THR A 45 -12.86 13.82 -8.64
C THR A 45 -13.60 15.10 -8.97
N TYR A 46 -13.10 16.26 -8.54
CA TYR A 46 -13.71 17.55 -8.83
C TYR A 46 -13.73 17.84 -10.34
N GLY A 47 -14.90 18.23 -10.86
CA GLY A 47 -15.14 18.49 -12.27
C GLY A 47 -15.24 17.24 -13.16
N GLN A 48 -15.15 16.04 -12.57
CA GLN A 48 -15.38 14.77 -13.27
C GLN A 48 -16.84 14.36 -13.12
N CYS A 49 -17.53 14.09 -14.23
CA CYS A 49 -18.98 13.90 -14.21
C CYS A 49 -19.38 12.43 -14.41
N GLY A 50 -20.39 12.01 -13.64
CA GLY A 50 -20.90 10.64 -13.64
C GLY A 50 -20.11 9.72 -12.71
N ILE A 51 -20.23 8.41 -12.96
CA ILE A 51 -19.49 7.39 -12.23
C ILE A 51 -18.07 7.29 -12.82
N VAL A 52 -17.07 7.57 -11.99
CA VAL A 52 -15.67 7.64 -12.40
C VAL A 52 -14.78 6.75 -11.52
N PRO A 53 -13.66 6.25 -12.06
CA PRO A 53 -12.68 5.51 -11.27
C PRO A 53 -11.99 6.42 -10.25
N ALA A 54 -11.80 5.90 -9.04
CA ALA A 54 -11.04 6.53 -7.97
C ALA A 54 -10.16 5.50 -7.27
N ARG A 55 -9.08 5.98 -6.68
CA ARG A 55 -8.15 5.22 -5.84
C ARG A 55 -8.05 5.85 -4.47
N LEU A 56 -7.99 5.00 -3.45
CA LEU A 56 -7.68 5.35 -2.06
C LEU A 56 -6.45 4.54 -1.62
N ASP A 57 -5.40 5.24 -1.24
CA ASP A 57 -4.21 4.64 -0.63
C ASP A 57 -4.24 5.00 0.87
N TYR A 58 -4.09 4.02 1.75
CA TYR A 58 -4.22 4.23 3.19
C TYR A 58 -3.36 3.27 4.02
N LEU A 59 -3.13 3.64 5.28
CA LEU A 59 -2.56 2.76 6.30
C LEU A 59 -3.66 2.23 7.20
N ASP A 60 -3.58 0.94 7.52
CA ASP A 60 -4.43 0.34 8.54
C ASP A 60 -3.92 0.58 9.97
N SER A 61 -4.67 0.10 10.97
CA SER A 61 -4.27 0.24 12.38
C SER A 61 -2.96 -0.47 12.74
N GLN A 62 -2.49 -1.39 11.88
CA GLN A 62 -1.22 -2.09 12.02
C GLN A 62 -0.07 -1.40 11.26
N GLY A 63 -0.35 -0.30 10.56
CA GLY A 63 0.63 0.45 9.77
C GLY A 63 0.92 -0.16 8.39
N ARG A 64 0.12 -1.11 7.91
CA ARG A 64 0.30 -1.72 6.59
C ARG A 64 -0.37 -0.87 5.51
N GLU A 65 0.25 -0.82 4.34
CA GLU A 65 -0.27 -0.05 3.21
C GLU A 65 -1.31 -0.84 2.41
N HIS A 66 -2.43 -0.19 2.14
CA HIS A 66 -3.54 -0.70 1.36
C HIS A 66 -3.86 0.23 0.19
N VAL A 67 -4.26 -0.38 -0.92
CA VAL A 67 -4.73 0.29 -2.13
C VAL A 67 -6.12 -0.23 -2.45
N LEU A 68 -7.08 0.68 -2.56
CA LEU A 68 -8.46 0.39 -2.97
C LEU A 68 -8.79 1.15 -4.25
N ASP A 69 -9.04 0.41 -5.33
CA ASP A 69 -9.60 0.92 -6.58
C ASP A 69 -11.12 0.75 -6.60
N TYR A 70 -11.87 1.83 -6.81
CA TYR A 70 -13.33 1.84 -6.75
C TYR A 70 -13.96 2.80 -7.76
N GLN A 71 -15.29 2.76 -7.86
CA GLN A 71 -16.09 3.66 -8.69
C GLN A 71 -16.89 4.60 -7.77
N VAL A 72 -16.92 5.89 -8.10
CA VAL A 72 -17.61 6.91 -7.31
C VAL A 72 -18.29 7.92 -8.22
N GLN A 73 -19.40 8.51 -7.77
CA GLN A 73 -19.98 9.68 -8.44
C GLN A 73 -19.03 10.87 -8.24
N GLY A 74 -18.50 11.41 -9.34
CA GLY A 74 -17.68 12.62 -9.28
C GLY A 74 -18.47 13.85 -8.84
N ILE A 75 -17.77 14.90 -8.43
CA ILE A 75 -18.35 16.08 -7.77
C ILE A 75 -18.06 17.37 -8.54
N GLY A 76 -18.88 18.39 -8.32
CA GLY A 76 -18.62 19.74 -8.86
C GLY A 76 -18.94 19.89 -10.35
N CYS A 77 -19.84 19.08 -10.90
CA CYS A 77 -20.31 19.26 -12.26
C CYS A 77 -21.39 20.33 -12.33
N ALA A 78 -21.42 21.07 -13.45
CA ALA A 78 -22.32 22.21 -13.65
C ALA A 78 -23.82 21.86 -13.53
N SER A 79 -24.18 20.59 -13.72
CA SER A 79 -25.54 20.06 -13.68
C SER A 79 -25.93 19.40 -12.35
N ASP A 80 -25.08 19.42 -11.33
CA ASP A 80 -25.35 18.75 -10.03
C ASP A 80 -26.10 19.66 -9.02
N ASN A 81 -26.65 20.80 -9.48
CA ASN A 81 -27.46 21.73 -8.69
C ASN A 81 -28.96 21.57 -8.95
#